data_AF-A0A841KQR7-F1
#
_entry.id   AF-A0A841KQR7-F1
#
_cell.length_a   1.000
_cell.length_b   1.000
_cell.length_c   1.000
_cell.angle_alpha   90.00
_cell.angle_beta   90.00
_cell.angle_gamma   90.00
#
_symmetry.space_group_name_H-M   'P 1'
#
loop_
_entity.id
_entity.type
_entity.pdbx_description
1 polymer ?
#
loop_
_entity_poly.entity_id
_entity_poly.type
_entity_poly.pdbx_seq_one_letter_code
_entity_poly.pdbx_strand_id
1 'polypeptide(L)'
;MSQKSPIWTRQGYIGAKILHSNIRSGNYKLIFAGSEPLEGEQWKIHFILSYSSYNSTHQNIAYSSNFYIPAKPGQHIRFEPYLGITEDANIEYRPRDLVRYQHFYPVQFIKPIRIEIDSLYYEVHCI
;
A
#
# COMPACT_ATOMS: atom_id res chain seq x y z
N MET A 1 -14.71 6.32 -22.95
CA MET A 1 -15.21 6.54 -21.57
C MET A 1 -14.01 6.50 -20.65
N SER A 2 -13.74 7.56 -19.89
CA SER A 2 -12.69 7.54 -18.87
C SER A 2 -13.16 6.59 -17.76
N GLN A 3 -12.56 5.41 -17.65
CA GLN A 3 -12.76 4.54 -16.50
C GLN A 3 -12.20 5.29 -15.29
N LYS A 4 -13.05 5.61 -14.31
CA LYS A 4 -12.58 6.16 -13.04
C LYS A 4 -11.66 5.12 -12.39
N SER A 5 -10.42 5.51 -12.08
CA SER A 5 -9.49 4.65 -11.37
C SER A 5 -10.08 4.23 -10.02
N PRO A 6 -9.88 2.96 -9.60
CA PRO A 6 -10.52 2.44 -8.42
C PRO A 6 -9.92 3.04 -7.13
N ILE A 7 -10.78 3.20 -6.12
CA ILE A 7 -10.44 3.78 -4.81
C ILE A 7 -10.96 2.85 -3.72
N TRP A 8 -10.13 2.58 -2.71
CA TRP A 8 -10.50 1.77 -1.54
C TRP A 8 -10.20 2.50 -0.25
N THR A 9 -11.09 2.39 0.73
CA THR A 9 -10.85 2.87 2.10
C THR A 9 -10.38 1.71 2.96
N ARG A 10 -9.27 1.91 3.69
CA ARG A 10 -8.63 0.90 4.53
C ARG A 10 -8.27 1.48 5.89
N GLN A 11 -8.08 0.58 6.84
CA GLN A 11 -7.51 0.87 8.15
C GLN A 11 -6.29 -0.03 8.36
N GLY A 12 -5.18 0.56 8.78
CA GLY A 12 -3.97 -0.15 9.16
C GLY A 12 -3.63 0.15 10.61
N TYR A 13 -3.37 -0.89 11.40
CA TYR A 13 -2.78 -0.78 12.73
C TYR A 13 -1.26 -0.96 12.65
N ILE A 14 -0.52 -0.68 13.71
CA ILE A 14 0.93 -0.98 13.77
C ILE A 14 1.19 -2.42 13.32
N GLY A 15 2.13 -2.59 12.39
CA GLY A 15 2.45 -3.88 11.75
C GLY A 15 1.60 -4.22 10.53
N ALA A 16 0.57 -3.43 10.21
CA ALA A 16 -0.25 -3.66 9.02
C ALA A 16 0.53 -3.40 7.73
N LYS A 17 0.40 -4.32 6.78
CA LYS A 17 0.90 -4.15 5.41
C LYS A 17 0.00 -3.16 4.66
N ILE A 18 0.54 -2.00 4.35
CA ILE A 18 -0.16 -0.92 3.65
C ILE A 18 -0.09 -1.12 2.14
N LEU A 19 1.11 -1.41 1.62
CA LEU A 19 1.37 -1.69 0.20
C LEU A 19 2.30 -2.88 0.04
N HIS A 20 2.29 -3.47 -1.14
CA HIS A 20 3.25 -4.50 -1.53
C HIS A 20 3.59 -4.42 -3.03
N SER A 21 4.70 -5.02 -3.44
CA SER A 21 5.05 -5.12 -4.86
C SER A 21 4.39 -6.30 -5.56
N ASN A 22 4.39 -6.23 -6.89
CA ASN A 22 4.14 -7.35 -7.79
C ASN A 22 5.36 -7.69 -8.67
N ILE A 23 6.55 -7.27 -8.25
CA ILE A 23 7.79 -7.53 -9.00
C ILE A 23 8.22 -8.98 -8.74
N ARG A 24 8.43 -9.77 -9.80
CA ARG A 24 8.87 -11.17 -9.68
C ARG A 24 10.27 -11.32 -9.08
N SER A 25 11.17 -10.38 -9.33
CA SER A 25 12.55 -10.40 -8.84
C SER A 25 12.71 -9.94 -7.38
N GLY A 26 11.65 -9.43 -6.74
CA GLY A 26 11.73 -8.91 -5.37
C GLY A 26 10.37 -8.60 -4.76
N ASN A 27 10.16 -9.09 -3.54
CA ASN A 27 8.97 -8.81 -2.74
C ASN A 27 9.24 -7.62 -1.84
N TYR A 28 8.66 -6.47 -2.17
CA TYR A 28 8.69 -5.27 -1.34
C TYR A 28 7.37 -5.17 -0.57
N LYS A 29 7.46 -4.79 0.70
CA LYS A 29 6.30 -4.53 1.56
C LYS A 29 6.50 -3.21 2.28
N LEU A 30 5.46 -2.40 2.28
CA LEU A 30 5.38 -1.20 3.09
C LEU A 30 4.49 -1.50 4.29
N ILE A 31 5.06 -1.43 5.50
CA ILE A 31 4.38 -1.74 6.75
C ILE A 31 4.23 -0.45 7.55
N PHE A 32 3.05 -0.21 8.11
CA PHE A 32 2.82 0.92 9.02
C PHE A 32 3.42 0.63 10.39
N ALA A 33 4.19 1.56 10.94
CA ALA A 33 4.93 1.41 12.19
C ALA A 33 4.49 2.40 13.27
N GLY A 34 3.34 3.04 13.11
CA GLY A 34 2.81 4.02 14.03
C GLY A 34 3.01 5.46 13.54
N SER A 35 2.46 6.40 14.28
CA SER A 35 2.57 7.83 13.98
C SER A 35 2.89 8.64 15.23
N GLU A 36 3.54 9.77 15.04
CA GLU A 36 3.83 10.73 16.11
C GLU A 36 3.19 12.08 15.75
N PRO A 37 2.41 12.72 16.65
CA PRO A 37 1.90 14.06 16.41
C PRO A 37 3.06 15.06 16.39
N LEU A 38 2.97 16.02 15.47
CA LEU A 38 3.83 17.20 15.43
C LEU A 38 3.04 18.44 15.88
N GLU A 39 3.71 19.58 15.96
CA GLU A 39 3.01 20.85 16.19
C GLU A 39 2.02 21.14 15.05
N GLY A 40 0.80 21.54 15.41
CA GLY A 40 -0.32 21.74 14.49
C GLY A 40 -1.05 20.44 14.12
N GLU A 41 -1.67 20.39 12.93
CA GLU A 41 -2.36 19.20 12.41
C GLU A 41 -1.43 18.23 11.64
N GLN A 42 -0.12 18.33 11.86
CA GLN A 42 0.87 17.49 11.18
C GLN A 42 1.24 16.26 12.00
N TRP A 43 1.62 15.20 11.31
CA TRP A 43 2.01 13.92 11.89
C TRP A 43 3.25 13.38 11.16
N LYS A 44 4.16 12.74 11.89
CA LYS A 44 5.13 11.81 11.28
C LYS A 44 4.45 10.46 11.19
N ILE A 45 4.26 9.95 9.98
CA ILE A 45 3.76 8.58 9.76
C ILE A 45 4.98 7.69 9.50
N HIS A 46 5.23 6.72 10.37
CA HIS A 46 6.37 5.84 10.29
C HIS A 46 6.03 4.60 9.45
N PHE A 47 6.96 4.24 8.57
CA PHE A 47 6.87 3.07 7.72
C PHE A 47 8.14 2.23 7.79
N ILE A 48 7.96 0.93 7.59
CA ILE A 48 9.04 -0.03 7.37
C ILE A 48 8.92 -0.50 5.93
N LEU A 49 9.96 -0.26 5.12
CA LEU A 49 10.12 -0.87 3.82
C LEU A 49 10.93 -2.16 3.98
N SER A 50 10.25 -3.29 3.82
CA SER A 50 10.90 -4.61 3.79
C SER A 50 11.07 -5.06 2.35
N TYR A 51 12.23 -5.62 2.04
CA TYR A 51 12.55 -6.24 0.76
C TYR A 51 13.10 -7.64 0.99
N SER A 52 12.61 -8.60 0.20
CA SER A 52 13.20 -9.94 0.11
C SER A 52 13.31 -10.37 -1.35
N SER A 53 14.48 -10.88 -1.74
CA SER A 53 14.72 -11.48 -3.05
C SER A 53 15.15 -12.95 -2.93
N TYR A 54 14.66 -13.75 -3.86
CA TYR A 54 15.14 -15.10 -4.10
C TYR A 54 16.06 -15.07 -5.32
N ASN A 55 17.37 -15.13 -5.07
CA ASN A 55 18.34 -15.31 -6.15
C ASN A 55 18.37 -16.78 -6.61
N SER A 56 18.80 -17.00 -7.86
CA SER A 56 18.99 -18.32 -8.48
C SER A 56 19.94 -19.26 -7.72
N THR A 57 20.71 -18.72 -6.77
CA THR A 57 21.64 -19.45 -5.89
C THR A 57 21.03 -19.86 -4.54
N HIS A 58 19.70 -19.79 -4.37
CA HIS A 58 18.96 -20.14 -3.15
C HIS A 58 19.31 -19.32 -1.89
N GLN A 59 20.02 -18.20 -2.02
CA GLN A 59 20.23 -17.28 -0.92
C GLN A 59 19.06 -16.31 -0.81
N ASN A 60 18.42 -16.28 0.35
CA ASN A 60 17.38 -15.29 0.68
C ASN A 60 18.08 -14.04 1.21
N ILE A 61 18.06 -12.97 0.42
CA ILE A 61 18.59 -11.67 0.83
C ILE A 61 17.40 -10.83 1.30
N ALA A 62 17.40 -10.48 2.59
CA ALA A 62 16.38 -9.66 3.21
C ALA A 62 16.98 -8.36 3.74
N TYR A 63 16.38 -7.24 3.35
CA TYR A 63 16.71 -5.92 3.86
C TYR A 63 15.46 -5.24 4.43
N SER A 64 15.65 -4.42 5.45
CA SER A 64 14.59 -3.61 6.03
C SER A 64 15.13 -2.22 6.29
N SER A 65 14.34 -1.20 5.93
CA SER A 65 14.64 0.19 6.22
C SER A 65 13.44 0.86 6.86
N ASN A 66 13.69 1.67 7.87
CA ASN A 66 12.68 2.46 8.54
C ASN A 66 12.76 3.89 8.02
N PHE A 67 11.62 4.49 7.75
CA PHE A 67 11.53 5.89 7.37
C PHE A 67 10.21 6.49 7.86
N TYR A 68 10.07 7.80 7.79
CA TYR A 68 8.83 8.48 8.10
C TYR A 68 8.48 9.49 7.02
N ILE A 69 7.19 9.79 6.90
CA ILE A 69 6.67 10.83 6.02
C ILE A 69 5.88 11.82 6.88
N PRO A 70 6.24 13.11 6.89
CA PRO A 70 5.40 14.13 7.49
C PRO A 70 4.14 14.33 6.63
N ALA A 71 2.96 14.21 7.23
CA ALA A 71 1.69 14.36 6.53
C ALA A 71 0.59 14.91 7.45
N LYS A 72 -0.44 15.50 6.83
CA LYS A 72 -1.71 15.85 7.48
C LYS A 72 -2.87 15.03 6.89
N PRO A 73 -3.99 14.89 7.60
CA PRO A 73 -5.22 14.37 7.01
C PRO A 73 -5.56 15.06 5.68
N GLY A 74 -5.95 14.27 4.68
CA GLY A 74 -6.25 14.70 3.32
C GLY A 74 -5.04 14.86 2.39
N GLN A 75 -3.80 14.82 2.89
CA GLN A 75 -2.61 14.99 2.05
C GLN A 75 -2.33 13.75 1.20
N HIS A 76 -1.95 13.95 -0.06
CA HIS A 76 -1.55 12.84 -0.93
C HIS A 76 -0.10 12.42 -0.65
N ILE A 77 0.09 11.13 -0.36
CA ILE A 77 1.39 10.50 -0.17
C ILE A 77 1.64 9.57 -1.36
N ARG A 78 2.66 9.88 -2.16
CA ARG A 78 3.02 9.11 -3.35
C ARG A 78 4.06 8.05 -3.01
N PHE A 79 3.95 6.91 -3.68
CA PHE A 79 4.90 5.81 -3.61
C PHE A 79 5.31 5.41 -5.01
N GLU A 80 6.34 4.57 -5.10
CA GLU A 80 6.81 4.06 -6.38
C GLU A 80 5.73 3.22 -7.09
N PRO A 81 5.60 3.30 -8.43
CA PRO A 81 4.49 2.69 -9.17
C PRO A 81 4.42 1.16 -9.08
N TYR A 82 5.51 0.50 -8.69
CA TYR A 82 5.54 -0.94 -8.51
C TYR A 82 4.92 -1.40 -7.17
N LEU A 83 4.59 -0.47 -6.27
CA LEU A 83 3.85 -0.72 -5.04
C LEU A 83 2.35 -0.57 -5.28
N GLY A 84 1.58 -1.47 -4.69
CA GLY A 84 0.14 -1.51 -4.87
C GLY A 84 -0.56 -2.40 -3.86
N ILE A 85 -1.80 -2.76 -4.20
CA ILE A 85 -2.63 -3.68 -3.44
C ILE A 85 -3.16 -4.80 -4.34
N THR A 86 -3.56 -5.92 -3.73
CA THR A 86 -4.25 -7.00 -4.42
C THR A 86 -5.69 -7.04 -3.94
N GLU A 87 -6.63 -7.10 -4.88
CA GLU A 87 -8.06 -7.17 -4.61
C GLU A 87 -8.69 -8.27 -5.48
N ASP A 88 -9.81 -8.82 -5.01
CA ASP A 88 -10.60 -9.77 -5.78
C ASP A 88 -11.36 -9.02 -6.88
N ALA A 89 -11.09 -9.40 -8.14
CA ALA A 89 -11.78 -8.91 -9.31
C ALA A 89 -12.67 -10.01 -9.91
N ASN A 90 -13.83 -9.60 -10.42
CA ASN A 90 -14.73 -10.47 -11.17
C ASN A 90 -14.68 -10.09 -12.65
N ILE A 91 -14.46 -11.07 -13.52
CA ILE A 91 -14.73 -10.92 -14.96
C ILE A 91 -15.95 -11.76 -15.32
N GLU A 92 -16.89 -11.13 -16.02
CA GLU A 92 -18.01 -11.81 -16.67
C GLU A 92 -17.67 -12.06 -18.14
N TYR A 93 -17.53 -13.32 -18.53
CA TYR A 93 -17.26 -13.69 -19.93
C TYR A 93 -18.54 -13.96 -20.73
N ARG A 94 -19.58 -14.47 -20.06
CA ARG A 94 -20.92 -14.76 -20.59
C ARG A 94 -21.95 -14.56 -19.48
N PRO A 95 -23.24 -14.39 -19.79
CA PRO A 95 -24.27 -14.42 -18.76
C PRO A 95 -24.17 -15.74 -17.99
N ARG A 96 -23.75 -15.66 -16.71
CA ARG A 96 -23.51 -16.77 -15.73
C ARG A 96 -22.08 -17.30 -15.60
N ASP A 97 -21.12 -16.89 -16.43
CA ASP A 97 -19.72 -17.29 -16.30
C ASP A 97 -18.91 -16.19 -15.58
N LEU A 98 -18.88 -16.28 -14.24
CA LEU A 98 -18.14 -15.40 -13.34
C LEU A 98 -16.82 -16.05 -12.93
N VAL A 99 -15.70 -15.42 -13.28
CA VAL A 99 -14.37 -15.83 -12.80
C VAL A 99 -13.87 -14.81 -11.79
N ARG A 100 -13.56 -15.30 -10.57
CA ARG A 100 -12.86 -14.54 -9.52
C ARG A 100 -11.37 -14.75 -9.65
N TYR A 101 -10.61 -13.67 -9.67
CA TYR A 101 -9.16 -13.71 -9.60
C TYR A 101 -8.62 -12.54 -8.80
N GLN A 102 -7.42 -12.71 -8.24
CA GLN A 102 -6.71 -11.64 -7.56
C GLN A 102 -6.01 -10.77 -8.58
N HIS A 103 -6.37 -9.49 -8.62
CA HIS A 103 -5.73 -8.50 -9.47
C HIS A 103 -4.87 -7.56 -8.64
N PHE A 104 -3.68 -7.27 -9.15
CA PHE A 104 -2.79 -6.27 -8.56
C PHE A 104 -3.08 -4.89 -9.15
N TYR A 105 -3.36 -3.92 -8.28
CA TYR A 105 -3.61 -2.54 -8.64
C TYR A 105 -2.43 -1.66 -8.20
N PRO A 106 -1.64 -1.12 -9.15
CA PRO A 106 -0.60 -0.13 -8.87
C PRO A 106 -1.19 1.09 -8.18
N VAL A 107 -0.53 1.57 -7.12
CA VAL A 107 -1.01 2.73 -6.37
C VAL A 107 -0.37 4.01 -6.90
N GLN A 108 -1.21 5.00 -7.17
CA GLN A 108 -0.78 6.36 -7.52
C GLN A 108 -0.43 7.15 -6.26
N PHE A 109 -1.31 7.11 -5.25
CA PHE A 109 -1.08 7.71 -3.94
C PHE A 109 -2.00 7.12 -2.87
N ILE A 110 -1.62 7.33 -1.61
CA ILE A 110 -2.47 7.13 -0.44
C ILE A 110 -2.88 8.50 0.10
N LYS A 111 -4.12 8.60 0.60
CA LYS A 111 -4.62 9.79 1.29
C LYS A 111 -5.01 9.42 2.73
N PRO A 112 -4.24 9.82 3.77
CA PRO A 112 -4.66 9.65 5.15
C PRO A 112 -5.97 10.40 5.38
N ILE A 113 -6.99 9.74 5.92
CA ILE A 113 -8.26 10.34 6.33
C ILE A 113 -8.19 10.71 7.81
N ARG A 114 -7.66 9.80 8.64
CA ARG A 114 -7.49 9.97 10.08
C ARG A 114 -6.17 9.32 10.49
N ILE A 115 -5.37 10.04 11.26
CA ILE A 115 -4.06 9.59 11.73
C ILE A 115 -4.13 9.53 13.25
N GLU A 116 -3.78 8.36 13.80
CA GLU A 116 -3.64 8.11 15.23
C GLU A 116 -2.24 7.52 15.48
N ILE A 117 -1.86 7.42 16.75
CA ILE A 117 -0.52 6.92 17.14
C ILE A 117 -0.33 5.48 16.67
N ASP A 118 -1.36 4.64 16.81
CA ASP A 118 -1.30 3.20 16.54
C ASP A 118 -2.17 2.76 15.35
N SER A 119 -2.90 3.70 14.75
CA SER A 119 -3.81 3.41 13.64
C SER A 119 -3.77 4.49 12.55
N LEU A 120 -4.00 4.06 11.31
CA LEU A 120 -4.07 4.91 10.13
C LEU A 120 -5.30 4.52 9.32
N TYR A 121 -6.24 5.45 9.15
CA TYR A 121 -7.35 5.32 8.21
C TYR A 121 -6.99 6.07 6.94
N TYR A 122 -7.11 5.42 5.79
CA TYR A 122 -6.60 5.97 4.54
C TYR A 122 -7.38 5.49 3.31
N GLU A 123 -7.35 6.31 2.27
CA GLU A 123 -7.79 5.91 0.92
C GLU A 123 -6.59 5.48 0.09
N VAL A 124 -6.76 4.41 -0.68
CA VAL A 124 -5.82 3.94 -1.69
C VAL A 124 -6.35 4.33 -3.05
N HIS A 125 -5.59 5.16 -3.78
CA HIS A 125 -5.93 5.61 -5.12
C HIS A 125 -5.00 4.94 -6.12
N CYS A 126 -5.56 4.13 -7.01
CA CYS A 126 -4.80 3.38 -8.00
C CYS A 126 -4.73 4.10 -9.35
N ILE A 127 -3.82 3.64 -10.22
CA ILE A 127 -3.65 4.13 -11.59
C ILE A 127 -4.80 3.63 -12.46
#